data_AF-A0A2V7BQ76-F1
#
_entry.id   AF-A0A2V7BQ76-F1
#
_cell.length_a   1.000
_cell.length_b   1.000
_cell.length_c   1.000
_cell.angle_alpha   90.00
_cell.angle_beta   90.00
_cell.angle_gamma   90.00
#
_symmetry.space_group_name_H-M   'P 1'
#
loop_
_entity.id
_entity.type
_entity.pdbx_description
1 polymer ?
#
loop_
_entity_poly.entity_id
_entity_poly.type
_entity_poly.pdbx_seq_one_letter_code
_entity_poly.pdbx_strand_id
1 'polypeptide(L)'
;MPRYVSSQPPTDSSWCQIPESIAQSYTSPRTSTTGTSHKRARDSGVKLGYRGMLDAPGRRGPATDTFGLRIEAMLSRKAVAFWRLVPLTIAYFFAGKFGLSLAFVNASASAVWPPTGIAFAAFLVLGHRVWPAVLVGAFLVNITTAGSIATSIGIASGNTLEGLLGAYLVRRFANGRRVFARASDVFKFTVLGALLSTTVSATIGTTTLSLAGYAAWSDYGWIWFTWWLGDAVGDLVVAPVLVLWSARRRLRLSRGHVVEGVCLLAALAAIGLVVFGGVAGQPLTFLCVLPLLWAAFRFGPRDTATAIALLSTLAIWGTMRGRGPFADQPPSESLLLLQAFLGTTAVTSILIAALVSERKRDEAVLAYLASIVESSDDAIVSKTLDGVVTSWNGGAQRLYGYSAAEAIGQPVSMLVPPDRPNELLQVLTRLRRGEHVEPYETVRVRKDGRLVQVSVTVSPLRDALGAIIGASAIGRDVTEEKRAEAALREATALRSVASLAVAAAHEINNPLTVVSGEVQLLAREGRGGARWDERIAAMAEALERIREVVARMTRITRLEQVEPLKHMPEMLDLKKSSSDPDR
;
A
#
# COMPACT_ATOMS: atom_id res chain seq x y z
N MET A 1 -30.74 -19.82 -48.05
CA MET A 1 -30.31 -18.64 -48.85
C MET A 1 -31.08 -17.41 -48.38
N PRO A 2 -30.50 -16.20 -48.43
CA PRO A 2 -30.17 -15.43 -47.20
C PRO A 2 -30.61 -13.94 -47.26
N ARG A 3 -30.37 -13.19 -46.16
CA ARG A 3 -30.05 -11.73 -46.11
C ARG A 3 -30.07 -11.28 -44.63
N TYR A 4 -29.21 -10.40 -44.12
CA TYR A 4 -27.90 -9.88 -44.47
C TYR A 4 -27.37 -9.21 -43.18
N VAL A 5 -26.05 -9.14 -43.08
CA VAL A 5 -25.23 -8.57 -42.01
C VAL A 5 -25.54 -7.08 -41.75
N SER A 6 -25.47 -6.64 -40.49
CA SER A 6 -24.99 -5.29 -40.16
C SER A 6 -23.92 -5.35 -39.08
N SER A 7 -22.69 -5.10 -39.51
CA SER A 7 -21.48 -4.96 -38.71
C SER A 7 -21.30 -3.50 -38.28
N GLN A 8 -21.24 -3.24 -36.98
CA GLN A 8 -20.45 -2.14 -36.40
C GLN A 8 -19.83 -2.63 -35.07
N PRO A 9 -18.57 -2.27 -34.79
CA PRO A 9 -17.86 -2.75 -33.60
C PRO A 9 -18.25 -1.90 -32.38
N PRO A 10 -18.44 -2.47 -31.18
CA PRO A 10 -18.34 -1.69 -29.97
C PRO A 10 -16.85 -1.46 -29.70
N THR A 11 -16.40 -0.24 -29.95
CA THR A 11 -15.23 0.32 -29.29
C THR A 11 -15.58 0.54 -27.83
N ASP A 12 -15.30 -0.43 -26.96
CA ASP A 12 -15.29 -0.16 -25.53
C ASP A 12 -14.34 -1.09 -24.77
N SER A 13 -13.52 -0.48 -23.93
CA SER A 13 -12.49 -1.09 -23.08
C SER A 13 -13.10 -1.80 -21.88
N SER A 14 -13.94 -2.80 -22.11
CA SER A 14 -14.58 -3.62 -21.07
C SER A 14 -13.77 -4.86 -20.71
N TRP A 15 -12.47 -4.71 -20.44
CA TRP A 15 -11.65 -5.80 -19.91
C TRP A 15 -11.64 -5.73 -18.38
N CYS A 16 -12.01 -6.84 -17.73
CA CYS A 16 -12.17 -7.01 -16.28
C CYS A 16 -13.36 -6.28 -15.62
N GLN A 17 -14.59 -6.70 -15.92
CA GLN A 17 -15.64 -6.64 -14.88
C GLN A 17 -15.44 -7.82 -13.92
N ILE A 18 -14.65 -7.57 -12.88
CA ILE A 18 -14.77 -8.32 -11.63
C ILE A 18 -16.21 -8.06 -11.12
N PRO A 19 -17.01 -9.08 -10.77
CA PRO A 19 -18.34 -8.86 -10.20
C PRO A 19 -18.28 -7.83 -9.06
N GLU A 20 -19.18 -6.85 -9.04
CA GLU A 20 -19.21 -5.77 -8.03
C GLU A 20 -19.18 -6.27 -6.57
N SER A 21 -19.55 -7.54 -6.34
CA SER A 21 -19.45 -8.22 -5.04
C SER A 21 -18.02 -8.49 -4.55
N ILE A 22 -16.99 -8.39 -5.40
CA ILE A 22 -15.59 -8.69 -5.05
C ILE A 22 -14.74 -7.41 -4.87
N ALA A 23 -15.17 -6.26 -5.42
CA ALA A 23 -14.39 -5.02 -5.41
C ALA A 23 -14.45 -4.23 -4.07
N GLN A 24 -15.39 -4.55 -3.17
CA GLN A 24 -15.59 -3.82 -1.91
C GLN A 24 -14.97 -4.51 -0.68
N SER A 25 -13.67 -4.81 -0.66
CA SER A 25 -13.02 -5.15 0.63
C SER A 25 -11.50 -5.30 0.55
N TYR A 26 -10.78 -4.18 0.60
CA TYR A 26 -9.39 -4.16 1.09
C TYR A 26 -9.28 -3.18 2.26
N THR A 27 -9.78 -3.59 3.43
CA THR A 27 -9.37 -2.99 4.71
C THR A 27 -8.42 -3.95 5.41
N SER A 28 -7.15 -3.55 5.51
CA SER A 28 -6.07 -4.22 6.25
C SER A 28 -6.52 -4.75 7.61
N PRO A 29 -6.17 -5.99 8.01
CA PRO A 29 -6.27 -6.41 9.39
C PRO A 29 -5.26 -5.64 10.24
N ARG A 30 -5.70 -5.22 11.43
CA ARG A 30 -4.83 -4.73 12.51
C ARG A 30 -3.97 -5.89 13.00
N THR A 31 -2.65 -5.75 12.98
CA THR A 31 -1.73 -6.64 13.69
C THR A 31 -1.80 -6.35 15.20
N SER A 32 -2.35 -7.30 15.97
CA SER A 32 -2.18 -7.39 17.42
C SER A 32 -1.00 -8.32 17.72
N THR A 33 0.12 -7.76 18.21
CA THR A 33 1.25 -8.54 18.73
C THR A 33 1.28 -8.46 20.25
N THR A 34 0.95 -9.55 20.91
CA THR A 34 1.31 -9.87 22.30
C THR A 34 1.62 -11.36 22.37
N GLY A 35 2.84 -11.73 22.80
CA GLY A 35 3.23 -13.13 22.99
C GLY A 35 4.74 -13.31 23.12
N THR A 36 5.23 -13.30 24.35
CA THR A 36 6.61 -13.52 24.82
C THR A 36 7.03 -15.00 24.77
N SER A 37 8.28 -15.30 24.37
CA SER A 37 9.37 -15.84 25.25
C SER A 37 10.44 -16.69 24.52
N HIS A 38 11.65 -16.63 25.12
CA HIS A 38 12.77 -17.60 25.12
C HIS A 38 13.93 -17.59 24.09
N LYS A 39 15.04 -16.96 24.54
CA LYS A 39 16.43 -17.45 24.68
C LYS A 39 16.88 -18.71 23.88
N ARG A 40 17.87 -18.53 22.99
CA ARG A 40 19.29 -19.01 23.06
C ARG A 40 19.89 -19.09 21.65
N ALA A 41 21.10 -18.55 21.47
CA ALA A 41 22.28 -19.21 20.89
C ALA A 41 23.29 -18.15 20.42
N ARG A 42 24.43 -18.07 21.13
CA ARG A 42 25.71 -17.58 20.62
C ARG A 42 26.30 -18.71 19.77
N ASP A 43 26.82 -18.40 18.59
CA ASP A 43 28.19 -18.74 18.18
C ASP A 43 28.49 -18.35 16.72
N SER A 44 29.78 -18.17 16.47
CA SER A 44 30.48 -17.70 15.26
C SER A 44 30.57 -16.16 15.15
N GLY A 45 31.73 -15.50 15.24
CA GLY A 45 33.12 -15.98 15.20
C GLY A 45 33.87 -15.33 14.05
N VAL A 46 34.19 -14.03 14.13
CA VAL A 46 35.29 -13.42 13.38
C VAL A 46 35.94 -12.32 14.23
N LYS A 47 37.18 -12.57 14.66
CA LYS A 47 38.11 -11.59 15.25
C LYS A 47 39.10 -11.15 14.17
N LEU A 48 39.38 -9.85 14.09
CA LEU A 48 40.62 -9.21 13.64
C LEU A 48 40.45 -7.72 14.02
N GLY A 49 41.28 -7.03 14.79
CA GLY A 49 42.64 -7.29 15.26
C GLY A 49 43.47 -6.03 14.95
N TYR A 50 43.53 -5.06 15.88
CA TYR A 50 44.65 -4.13 15.97
C TYR A 50 44.85 -3.69 17.44
N ARG A 51 46.01 -4.12 17.97
CA ARG A 51 46.69 -3.74 19.22
C ARG A 51 47.65 -2.62 18.81
N GLY A 52 47.99 -1.56 19.54
CA GLY A 52 47.74 -1.07 20.90
C GLY A 52 48.83 -0.01 21.14
N MET A 53 48.59 1.04 21.92
CA MET A 53 49.68 1.88 22.44
C MET A 53 49.26 2.64 23.71
N LEU A 54 49.71 2.07 24.84
CA LEU A 54 50.26 2.69 26.06
C LEU A 54 49.47 3.75 26.84
N ASP A 55 49.11 3.35 28.06
CA ASP A 55 48.85 4.20 29.22
C ASP A 55 50.07 5.08 29.56
N ALA A 56 49.81 6.36 29.88
CA ALA A 56 50.65 7.20 30.73
C ALA A 56 49.77 8.12 31.60
N PRO A 57 50.10 8.32 32.89
CA PRO A 57 49.18 8.91 33.86
C PRO A 57 49.35 10.44 34.01
N GLY A 58 48.23 11.12 34.28
CA GLY A 58 48.22 12.35 35.06
C GLY A 58 48.50 13.67 34.33
N ARG A 59 47.44 14.35 33.88
CA ARG A 59 47.33 15.82 33.93
C ARG A 59 45.89 16.21 34.23
N ARG A 60 45.67 16.78 35.42
CA ARG A 60 44.43 17.50 35.76
C ARG A 60 44.32 18.72 34.84
N GLY A 61 43.43 18.68 33.85
CA GLY A 61 42.94 19.87 33.16
C GLY A 61 41.95 20.64 34.03
N PRO A 62 41.81 21.97 33.86
CA PRO A 62 40.91 22.77 34.68
C PRO A 62 39.47 22.31 34.43
N ALA A 63 38.66 22.30 35.49
CA ALA A 63 37.22 22.06 35.40
C ALA A 63 36.55 23.18 34.58
N THR A 64 36.60 23.07 33.25
CA THR A 64 35.90 23.96 32.33
C THR A 64 34.43 23.57 32.31
N ASP A 65 33.66 24.26 33.13
CA ASP A 65 32.26 24.67 32.95
C ASP A 65 31.38 23.83 32.02
N THR A 66 31.33 22.51 32.26
CA THR A 66 30.40 21.59 31.58
C THR A 66 28.93 21.86 31.96
N PHE A 67 28.69 22.68 32.98
CA PHE A 67 27.36 23.08 33.41
C PHE A 67 26.84 24.28 32.62
N GLY A 68 27.67 25.31 32.42
CA GLY A 68 27.37 26.47 31.55
C GLY A 68 27.08 26.06 30.11
N LEU A 69 27.90 25.21 29.50
CA LEU A 69 27.70 24.71 28.14
C LEU A 69 26.42 23.86 27.96
N ARG A 70 26.00 23.13 29.00
CA ARG A 70 24.72 22.38 28.99
C ARG A 70 23.52 23.30 29.16
N ILE A 71 23.63 24.34 29.96
CA ILE A 71 22.60 25.37 30.11
C ILE A 71 22.46 26.18 28.82
N GLU A 72 23.55 26.61 28.19
CA GLU A 72 23.52 27.30 26.88
C GLU A 72 22.97 26.40 25.77
N ALA A 73 23.32 25.11 25.75
CA ALA A 73 22.74 24.14 24.81
C ALA A 73 21.24 23.86 25.08
N MET A 74 20.80 23.88 26.34
CA MET A 74 19.37 23.78 26.70
C MET A 74 18.60 25.07 26.38
N LEU A 75 19.18 26.23 26.65
CA LEU A 75 18.62 27.55 26.37
C LEU A 75 18.53 27.77 24.86
N SER A 76 19.55 27.39 24.08
CA SER A 76 19.49 27.46 22.60
C SER A 76 18.46 26.50 22.01
N ARG A 77 18.31 25.27 22.53
CA ARG A 77 17.24 24.35 22.10
C ARG A 77 15.85 24.86 22.45
N LYS A 78 15.66 25.45 23.64
CA LYS A 78 14.40 26.08 24.05
C LYS A 78 14.12 27.37 23.27
N ALA A 79 15.13 28.18 22.98
CA ALA A 79 15.03 29.39 22.17
C ALA A 79 14.69 29.06 20.71
N VAL A 80 15.33 28.05 20.11
CA VAL A 80 14.98 27.55 18.77
C VAL A 80 13.57 26.95 18.74
N ALA A 81 13.12 26.32 19.83
CA ALA A 81 11.73 25.88 19.97
C ALA A 81 10.74 27.05 20.12
N PHE A 82 11.12 28.12 20.81
CA PHE A 82 10.31 29.33 21.00
C PHE A 82 10.16 30.15 19.72
N TRP A 83 11.23 30.36 18.95
CA TRP A 83 11.18 31.05 17.66
C TRP A 83 10.28 30.34 16.64
N ARG A 84 10.08 29.03 16.76
CA ARG A 84 9.13 28.28 15.94
C ARG A 84 7.66 28.54 16.27
N LEU A 85 7.36 29.11 17.45
CA LEU A 85 6.01 29.45 17.90
C LEU A 85 5.58 30.87 17.49
N VAL A 86 6.53 31.80 17.36
CA VAL A 86 6.28 33.20 17.02
C VAL A 86 5.44 33.38 15.74
N PRO A 87 5.73 32.70 14.61
CA PRO A 87 4.92 32.83 13.40
C PRO A 87 3.46 32.40 13.61
N LEU A 88 3.22 31.37 14.43
CA LEU A 88 1.88 30.90 14.73
C LEU A 88 1.11 31.90 15.60
N THR A 89 1.76 32.47 16.61
CA THR A 89 1.16 33.53 17.44
C THR A 89 0.81 34.76 16.60
N ILE A 90 1.72 35.19 15.72
CA ILE A 90 1.50 36.32 14.81
C ILE A 90 0.32 36.01 13.86
N ALA A 91 0.31 34.83 13.23
CA ALA A 91 -0.76 34.42 12.33
C ALA A 91 -2.12 34.38 13.04
N TYR A 92 -2.18 33.80 14.24
CA TYR A 92 -3.39 33.75 15.06
C TYR A 92 -3.87 35.16 15.42
N PHE A 93 -2.96 36.04 15.86
CA PHE A 93 -3.30 37.41 16.26
C PHE A 93 -3.90 38.22 15.12
N PHE A 94 -3.22 38.26 13.96
CA PHE A 94 -3.72 38.99 12.80
C PHE A 94 -5.00 38.39 12.24
N ALA A 95 -5.12 37.06 12.24
CA ALA A 95 -6.36 36.38 11.86
C ALA A 95 -7.53 36.74 12.80
N GLY A 96 -7.27 36.90 14.10
CA GLY A 96 -8.28 37.30 15.07
C GLY A 96 -8.70 38.75 14.90
N LYS A 97 -7.75 39.66 14.69
CA LYS A 97 -8.07 41.07 14.36
C LYS A 97 -8.82 41.20 13.06
N PHE A 98 -8.45 40.41 12.05
CA PHE A 98 -9.18 40.34 10.79
C PHE A 98 -10.61 39.81 11.02
N GLY A 99 -10.79 38.70 11.75
CA GLY A 99 -12.11 38.16 12.09
C GLY A 99 -13.00 39.20 12.80
N LEU A 100 -12.46 39.93 13.78
CA LEU A 100 -13.17 41.00 14.48
C LEU A 100 -13.52 42.19 13.57
N SER A 101 -12.67 42.52 12.59
CA SER A 101 -12.99 43.55 11.59
C SER A 101 -14.13 43.14 10.65
N LEU A 102 -14.46 41.83 10.60
CA LEU A 102 -15.56 41.24 9.86
C LEU A 102 -16.76 40.89 10.79
N ALA A 103 -16.85 41.45 11.98
CA ALA A 103 -17.99 41.24 12.88
C ALA A 103 -19.02 42.37 12.69
N PHE A 104 -20.29 42.01 12.43
CA PHE A 104 -21.35 42.99 12.11
C PHE A 104 -22.51 43.04 13.12
N VAL A 105 -22.61 42.04 14.02
CA VAL A 105 -23.76 41.87 14.93
C VAL A 105 -23.36 42.03 16.39
N ASN A 106 -22.32 41.33 16.82
CA ASN A 106 -21.73 41.43 18.15
C ASN A 106 -20.25 41.76 17.98
N ALA A 107 -19.69 42.61 18.84
CA ALA A 107 -18.27 42.97 18.82
C ALA A 107 -17.30 41.76 18.99
N SER A 108 -17.83 40.56 19.18
CA SER A 108 -17.09 39.33 19.45
C SER A 108 -17.46 38.15 18.53
N ALA A 109 -18.43 38.27 17.63
CA ALA A 109 -18.87 37.16 16.77
C ALA A 109 -18.81 37.52 15.28
N SER A 110 -18.01 36.78 14.51
CA SER A 110 -17.80 36.95 13.07
C SER A 110 -18.38 35.78 12.27
N ALA A 111 -18.70 36.01 10.99
CA ALA A 111 -19.25 34.97 10.11
C ALA A 111 -18.35 33.74 9.95
N VAL A 112 -17.04 33.95 9.98
CA VAL A 112 -16.03 32.89 10.05
C VAL A 112 -15.02 33.36 11.07
N TRP A 113 -14.60 32.50 12.01
CA TRP A 113 -13.51 32.80 12.93
C TRP A 113 -12.22 32.07 12.50
N PRO A 114 -11.36 32.67 11.65
CA PRO A 114 -10.15 32.02 11.17
C PRO A 114 -9.17 31.54 12.27
N PRO A 115 -9.05 32.19 13.44
CA PRO A 115 -8.15 31.71 14.49
C PRO A 115 -8.46 30.29 14.97
N THR A 116 -9.73 29.90 15.05
CA THR A 116 -10.12 28.53 15.42
C THR A 116 -9.56 27.52 14.43
N GLY A 117 -9.80 27.72 13.13
CA GLY A 117 -9.25 26.84 12.10
C GLY A 117 -7.72 26.83 12.02
N ILE A 118 -7.06 27.96 12.32
CA ILE A 118 -5.59 28.04 12.45
C ILE A 118 -5.08 27.21 13.64
N ALA A 119 -5.69 27.38 14.82
CA ALA A 119 -5.32 26.62 16.01
C ALA A 119 -5.53 25.12 15.79
N PHE A 120 -6.69 24.72 15.27
CA PHE A 120 -7.00 23.34 14.95
C PHE A 120 -5.96 22.74 14.01
N ALA A 121 -5.68 23.42 12.88
CA ALA A 121 -4.69 22.97 11.91
C ALA A 121 -3.29 22.88 12.53
N ALA A 122 -2.89 23.87 13.33
CA ALA A 122 -1.60 23.90 14.01
C ALA A 122 -1.44 22.71 14.97
N PHE A 123 -2.46 22.41 15.79
CA PHE A 123 -2.42 21.26 16.70
C PHE A 123 -2.39 19.91 15.97
N LEU A 124 -3.07 19.81 14.84
CA LEU A 124 -3.07 18.59 14.03
C LEU A 124 -1.72 18.38 13.32
N VAL A 125 -1.15 19.46 12.79
CA VAL A 125 0.06 19.46 11.93
C VAL A 125 1.37 19.50 12.73
N LEU A 126 1.46 20.42 13.70
CA LEU A 126 2.66 20.68 14.51
C LEU A 126 2.63 19.95 15.85
N GLY A 127 1.46 19.47 16.28
CA GLY A 127 1.26 18.72 17.52
C GLY A 127 0.89 19.60 18.73
N HIS A 128 0.46 18.98 19.82
CA HIS A 128 -0.10 19.67 21.00
C HIS A 128 0.88 20.62 21.71
N ARG A 129 2.20 20.52 21.45
CA ARG A 129 3.23 21.35 22.11
C ARG A 129 3.18 22.82 21.69
N VAL A 130 2.45 23.17 20.64
CA VAL A 130 2.31 24.56 20.18
C VAL A 130 1.24 25.35 20.94
N TRP A 131 0.59 24.75 21.95
CA TRP A 131 -0.50 25.40 22.70
C TRP A 131 -0.14 26.77 23.31
N PRO A 132 1.09 27.05 23.79
CA PRO A 132 1.39 28.39 24.32
C PRO A 132 1.29 29.46 23.24
N ALA A 133 1.57 29.13 21.98
CA ALA A 133 1.49 30.07 20.87
C ALA A 133 0.05 30.51 20.60
N VAL A 134 -0.88 29.55 20.67
CA VAL A 134 -2.32 29.77 20.51
C VAL A 134 -2.87 30.55 21.71
N LEU A 135 -2.50 30.17 22.94
CA LEU A 135 -2.93 30.87 24.15
C LEU A 135 -2.48 32.33 24.13
N VAL A 136 -1.20 32.59 23.83
CA VAL A 136 -0.67 33.97 23.75
C VAL A 136 -1.34 34.73 22.62
N GLY A 137 -1.52 34.12 21.45
CA GLY A 137 -2.21 34.74 20.32
C GLY A 137 -3.64 35.15 20.69
N ALA A 138 -4.40 34.23 21.28
CA ALA A 138 -5.77 34.49 21.73
C ALA A 138 -5.84 35.54 22.85
N PHE A 139 -4.92 35.49 23.81
CA PHE A 139 -4.83 36.52 24.85
C PHE A 139 -4.57 37.90 24.25
N LEU A 140 -3.62 38.02 23.31
CA LEU A 140 -3.29 39.27 22.64
C LEU A 140 -4.48 39.82 21.83
N VAL A 141 -5.24 38.96 21.14
CA VAL A 141 -6.45 39.38 20.42
C VAL A 141 -7.47 39.98 21.39
N ASN A 142 -7.73 39.32 22.51
CA ASN A 142 -8.75 39.75 23.47
C ASN A 142 -8.33 40.99 24.27
N ILE A 143 -7.09 41.05 24.77
CA ILE A 143 -6.62 42.17 25.60
C ILE A 143 -6.57 43.48 24.81
N THR A 144 -6.23 43.41 23.53
CA THR A 144 -6.22 44.57 22.63
C THR A 144 -7.59 44.90 22.05
N THR A 145 -8.66 44.21 22.48
CA THR A 145 -10.04 44.46 22.04
C THR A 145 -10.92 44.89 23.21
N ALA A 146 -10.95 44.11 24.29
CA ALA A 146 -11.81 44.36 25.45
C ALA A 146 -11.05 44.99 26.65
N GLY A 147 -9.71 45.01 26.66
CA GLY A 147 -8.90 45.65 27.70
C GLY A 147 -8.84 44.95 29.05
N SER A 148 -9.66 43.92 29.30
CA SER A 148 -9.70 43.20 30.59
C SER A 148 -8.79 41.97 30.58
N ILE A 149 -7.82 41.94 31.50
CA ILE A 149 -6.86 40.83 31.65
C ILE A 149 -7.60 39.53 32.01
N ALA A 150 -8.50 39.58 32.99
CA ALA A 150 -9.20 38.39 33.49
C ALA A 150 -10.05 37.73 32.39
N THR A 151 -10.83 38.53 31.65
CA THR A 151 -11.66 37.99 30.55
C THR A 151 -10.81 37.48 29.40
N SER A 152 -9.71 38.16 29.09
CA SER A 152 -8.77 37.75 28.04
C SER A 152 -8.12 36.40 28.34
N ILE A 153 -7.76 36.13 29.60
CA ILE A 153 -7.23 34.82 30.01
C ILE A 153 -8.30 33.74 29.89
N GLY A 154 -9.54 34.01 30.34
CA GLY A 154 -10.64 33.05 30.26
C GLY A 154 -10.94 32.64 28.81
N ILE A 155 -11.17 33.61 27.92
CA ILE A 155 -11.44 33.36 26.50
C ILE A 155 -10.25 32.67 25.83
N ALA A 156 -9.02 33.13 26.07
CA ALA A 156 -7.84 32.52 25.48
C ALA A 156 -7.66 31.05 25.88
N SER A 157 -7.99 30.73 27.14
CA SER A 157 -7.98 29.35 27.65
C SER A 157 -9.04 28.50 26.94
N GLY A 158 -10.25 29.03 26.76
CA GLY A 158 -11.34 28.38 26.02
C GLY A 158 -10.94 28.02 24.59
N ASN A 159 -10.47 29.01 23.81
CA ASN A 159 -10.04 28.82 22.42
C ASN A 159 -8.87 27.82 22.30
N THR A 160 -7.96 27.81 23.28
CA THR A 160 -6.83 26.87 23.29
C THR A 160 -7.30 25.44 23.59
N LEU A 161 -8.22 25.27 24.54
CA LEU A 161 -8.78 23.97 24.93
C LEU A 161 -9.63 23.36 23.81
N GLU A 162 -10.44 24.17 23.15
CA GLU A 162 -11.17 23.80 21.92
C GLU A 162 -10.24 23.15 20.90
N GLY A 163 -9.20 23.89 20.46
CA GLY A 163 -8.29 23.38 19.43
C GLY A 163 -7.54 22.12 19.86
N LEU A 164 -7.17 22.01 21.14
CA LEU A 164 -6.54 20.82 21.70
C LEU A 164 -7.48 19.61 21.69
N LEU A 165 -8.73 19.80 22.12
CA LEU A 165 -9.75 18.77 22.15
C LEU A 165 -10.08 18.29 20.73
N GLY A 166 -10.34 19.23 19.81
CA GLY A 166 -10.64 18.93 18.42
C GLY A 166 -9.53 18.13 17.74
N ALA A 167 -8.27 18.57 17.90
CA ALA A 167 -7.13 17.85 17.35
C ALA A 167 -6.89 16.49 18.03
N TYR A 168 -7.17 16.35 19.33
CA TYR A 168 -7.11 15.07 20.05
C TYR A 168 -8.14 14.08 19.50
N LEU A 169 -9.41 14.49 19.40
CA LEU A 169 -10.50 13.65 18.91
C LEU A 169 -10.26 13.20 17.46
N VAL A 170 -9.83 14.11 16.59
CA VAL A 170 -9.54 13.77 15.18
C VAL A 170 -8.31 12.87 15.05
N ARG A 171 -7.28 13.06 15.87
CA ARG A 171 -6.13 12.14 15.91
C ARG A 171 -6.54 10.75 16.38
N ARG A 172 -7.46 10.67 17.34
CA ARG A 172 -7.91 9.42 17.94
C ARG A 172 -8.87 8.64 17.04
N PHE A 173 -9.80 9.33 16.36
CA PHE A 173 -10.95 8.70 15.69
C PHE A 173 -10.99 8.92 14.17
N ALA A 174 -10.29 9.91 13.63
CA ALA A 174 -10.41 10.36 12.24
C ALA A 174 -9.05 10.53 11.52
N ASN A 175 -8.11 9.60 11.76
CA ASN A 175 -6.82 9.52 11.05
C ASN A 175 -5.91 10.76 11.13
N GLY A 176 -6.14 11.64 12.11
CA GLY A 176 -5.25 12.77 12.43
C GLY A 176 -4.95 13.64 11.21
N ARG A 177 -3.67 13.81 10.86
CA ARG A 177 -3.24 14.68 9.76
C ARG A 177 -3.74 14.24 8.37
N ARG A 178 -4.25 13.02 8.23
CA ARG A 178 -4.85 12.47 7.00
C ARG A 178 -6.39 12.47 7.03
N VAL A 179 -7.00 13.25 7.90
CA VAL A 179 -8.47 13.30 8.08
C VAL A 179 -9.27 13.56 6.82
N PHE A 180 -8.74 14.35 5.88
CA PHE A 180 -9.39 14.64 4.60
C PHE A 180 -9.11 13.61 3.50
N ALA A 181 -8.55 12.44 3.85
CA ALA A 181 -8.20 11.42 2.88
C ALA A 181 -9.34 10.45 2.55
N ARG A 182 -10.34 10.33 3.43
CA ARG A 182 -11.49 9.41 3.35
C ARG A 182 -12.78 10.13 3.75
N ALA A 183 -13.91 9.76 3.15
CA ALA A 183 -15.19 10.39 3.45
C ALA A 183 -15.62 10.19 4.91
N SER A 184 -15.42 8.98 5.45
CA SER A 184 -15.77 8.64 6.84
C SER A 184 -15.01 9.48 7.88
N ASP A 185 -13.78 9.87 7.58
CA ASP A 185 -12.97 10.69 8.48
C ASP A 185 -13.33 12.18 8.39
N VAL A 186 -13.74 12.67 7.22
CA VAL A 186 -14.32 14.02 7.05
C VAL A 186 -15.60 14.17 7.87
N PHE A 187 -16.46 13.15 7.88
CA PHE A 187 -17.68 13.15 8.70
C PHE A 187 -17.34 13.24 10.19
N LYS A 188 -16.41 12.42 10.67
CA LYS A 188 -15.93 12.47 12.07
C LYS A 188 -15.26 13.79 12.40
N PHE A 189 -14.52 14.40 11.48
CA PHE A 189 -13.96 15.75 11.67
C PHE A 189 -15.05 16.80 11.85
N THR A 190 -16.08 16.74 11.01
CA THR A 190 -17.22 17.66 11.09
C THR A 190 -17.88 17.56 12.47
N VAL A 191 -18.21 16.34 12.90
CA VAL A 191 -18.89 16.13 14.19
C VAL A 191 -17.98 16.40 15.39
N LEU A 192 -16.79 15.80 15.43
CA LEU A 192 -15.93 15.82 16.62
C LEU A 192 -15.03 17.06 16.70
N GLY A 193 -14.52 17.51 15.56
CA GLY A 193 -13.68 18.70 15.46
C GLY A 193 -14.53 19.95 15.42
N ALA A 194 -15.21 20.19 14.30
CA ALA A 194 -15.87 21.46 14.04
C ALA A 194 -17.14 21.72 14.86
N LEU A 195 -17.92 20.69 15.24
CA LEU A 195 -19.16 20.89 15.99
C LEU A 195 -18.99 20.67 17.49
N LEU A 196 -18.39 19.55 17.91
CA LEU A 196 -18.28 19.21 19.33
C LEU A 196 -17.19 20.03 20.03
N SER A 197 -16.00 20.16 19.45
CA SER A 197 -14.88 20.79 20.17
C SER A 197 -15.08 22.29 20.39
N THR A 198 -15.73 22.97 19.44
CA THR A 198 -16.04 24.40 19.45
C THR A 198 -17.03 24.78 20.55
N THR A 199 -17.83 23.83 21.06
CA THR A 199 -18.69 24.07 22.23
C THR A 199 -17.89 24.45 23.49
N VAL A 200 -16.64 24.02 23.60
CA VAL A 200 -15.76 24.35 24.74
C VAL A 200 -15.43 25.84 24.76
N SER A 201 -15.00 26.38 23.61
CA SER A 201 -14.71 27.80 23.45
C SER A 201 -15.96 28.66 23.66
N ALA A 202 -17.07 28.33 22.98
CA ALA A 202 -18.32 29.07 23.13
C ALA A 202 -18.82 29.09 24.58
N THR A 203 -18.71 27.97 25.30
CA THR A 203 -19.14 27.88 26.71
C THR A 203 -18.24 28.69 27.62
N ILE A 204 -16.91 28.51 27.52
CA ILE A 204 -15.96 29.22 28.38
C ILE A 204 -15.98 30.72 28.07
N GLY A 205 -16.00 31.11 26.80
CA GLY A 205 -16.02 32.50 26.35
C GLY A 205 -17.28 33.23 26.80
N THR A 206 -18.46 32.67 26.52
CA THR A 206 -19.74 33.29 26.92
C THR A 206 -19.87 33.37 28.44
N THR A 207 -19.53 32.30 29.17
CA THR A 207 -19.53 32.31 30.64
C THR A 207 -18.58 33.36 31.21
N THR A 208 -17.38 33.49 30.62
CA THR A 208 -16.40 34.51 31.03
C THR A 208 -16.94 35.93 30.84
N LEU A 209 -17.60 36.20 29.71
CA LEU A 209 -18.21 37.51 29.45
C LEU A 209 -19.37 37.81 30.39
N SER A 210 -20.25 36.84 30.65
CA SER A 210 -21.38 37.02 31.56
C SER A 210 -20.95 37.21 33.01
N LEU A 211 -19.98 36.43 33.50
CA LEU A 211 -19.44 36.58 34.87
C LEU A 211 -18.72 37.92 35.07
N ALA A 212 -18.06 38.43 34.03
CA ALA A 212 -17.37 39.72 34.08
C ALA A 212 -18.30 40.92 33.83
N GLY A 213 -19.60 40.69 33.61
CA GLY A 213 -20.60 41.75 33.41
C GLY A 213 -20.60 42.38 32.02
N TYR A 214 -19.88 41.81 31.05
CA TYR A 214 -19.85 42.31 29.66
C TYR A 214 -21.00 41.76 28.80
N ALA A 215 -21.71 40.74 29.27
CA ALA A 215 -22.86 40.15 28.59
C ALA A 215 -23.99 39.86 29.59
N ALA A 216 -25.23 40.19 29.22
CA ALA A 216 -26.39 39.86 30.04
C ALA A 216 -26.67 38.35 30.01
N TRP A 217 -27.07 37.77 31.14
CA TRP A 217 -27.44 36.36 31.22
C TRP A 217 -28.66 36.00 30.36
N SER A 218 -29.53 36.97 30.06
CA SER A 218 -30.64 36.82 29.11
C SER A 218 -30.16 36.49 27.69
N ASP A 219 -28.99 37.02 27.32
CA ASP A 219 -28.46 36.93 25.96
C ASP A 219 -27.47 35.77 25.82
N TYR A 220 -27.20 35.04 26.91
CA TYR A 220 -26.22 33.96 26.98
C TYR A 220 -26.41 32.93 25.86
N GLY A 221 -27.64 32.45 25.66
CA GLY A 221 -27.92 31.42 24.65
C GLY A 221 -27.64 31.90 23.23
N TRP A 222 -27.96 33.15 22.93
CA TRP A 222 -27.73 33.74 21.61
C TRP A 222 -26.25 34.04 21.34
N ILE A 223 -25.54 34.58 22.34
CA ILE A 223 -24.09 34.81 22.26
C ILE A 223 -23.37 33.47 22.09
N TRP A 224 -23.73 32.48 22.89
CA TRP A 224 -23.16 31.13 22.80
C TRP A 224 -23.37 30.52 21.41
N PHE A 225 -24.59 30.62 20.86
CA PHE A 225 -24.91 30.03 19.56
C PHE A 225 -24.15 30.68 18.41
N THR A 226 -24.10 32.02 18.38
CA THR A 226 -23.37 32.77 17.34
C THR A 226 -21.87 32.59 17.43
N TRP A 227 -21.32 32.44 18.64
CA TRP A 227 -19.92 32.12 18.88
C TRP A 227 -19.58 30.71 18.40
N TRP A 228 -20.33 29.71 18.86
CA TRP A 228 -20.16 28.31 18.48
C TRP A 228 -20.21 28.13 16.96
N LEU A 229 -21.18 28.77 16.30
CA LEU A 229 -21.35 28.66 14.86
C LEU A 229 -20.20 29.34 14.09
N GLY A 230 -19.70 30.49 14.57
CA GLY A 230 -18.54 31.17 13.98
C GLY A 230 -17.26 30.34 14.08
N ASP A 231 -17.02 29.71 15.23
CA ASP A 231 -15.90 28.80 15.48
C ASP A 231 -16.02 27.55 14.59
N ALA A 232 -17.20 26.94 14.53
CA ALA A 232 -17.46 25.76 13.70
C ALA A 232 -17.20 26.03 12.21
N VAL A 233 -17.69 27.15 11.68
CA VAL A 233 -17.43 27.54 10.28
C VAL A 233 -15.94 27.87 10.07
N GLY A 234 -15.29 28.48 11.07
CA GLY A 234 -13.84 28.68 11.09
C GLY A 234 -13.06 27.39 10.89
N ASP A 235 -13.42 26.34 11.63
CA ASP A 235 -12.86 25.00 11.46
C ASP A 235 -13.19 24.42 10.09
N LEU A 236 -14.41 24.53 9.60
CA LEU A 236 -14.84 23.94 8.32
C LEU A 236 -14.24 24.62 7.08
N VAL A 237 -13.91 25.90 7.16
CA VAL A 237 -13.39 26.68 6.02
C VAL A 237 -11.86 26.78 6.07
N VAL A 238 -11.29 27.09 7.23
CA VAL A 238 -9.87 27.45 7.35
C VAL A 238 -8.99 26.23 7.65
N ALA A 239 -9.43 25.33 8.53
CA ALA A 239 -8.61 24.18 8.92
C ALA A 239 -8.30 23.23 7.74
N PRO A 240 -9.25 22.87 6.85
CA PRO A 240 -8.97 22.02 5.69
C PRO A 240 -7.88 22.58 4.79
N VAL A 241 -7.93 23.87 4.46
CA VAL A 241 -6.92 24.52 3.61
C VAL A 241 -5.54 24.35 4.21
N LEU A 242 -5.36 24.71 5.49
CA LEU A 242 -4.08 24.66 6.16
C LEU A 242 -3.56 23.22 6.31
N VAL A 243 -4.42 22.28 6.69
CA VAL A 243 -4.04 20.88 6.85
C VAL A 243 -3.64 20.26 5.50
N LEU A 244 -4.44 20.46 4.45
CA LEU A 244 -4.22 19.89 3.12
C LEU A 244 -3.00 20.47 2.42
N TRP A 245 -2.75 21.77 2.55
CA TRP A 245 -1.55 22.40 1.99
C TRP A 245 -0.27 22.11 2.81
N SER A 246 -0.40 21.77 4.09
CA SER A 246 0.75 21.31 4.89
C SER A 246 1.25 19.91 4.52
N ALA A 247 0.44 19.12 3.81
CA ALA A 247 0.81 17.78 3.40
C ALA A 247 1.82 17.87 2.24
N ARG A 248 3.06 17.39 2.46
CA ARG A 248 4.11 17.36 1.43
C ARG A 248 3.72 16.44 0.28
N ARG A 249 3.01 16.96 -0.72
CA ARG A 249 2.85 16.31 -2.03
C ARG A 249 3.77 17.00 -3.03
N ARG A 250 4.59 16.21 -3.75
CA ARG A 250 5.33 16.71 -4.91
C ARG A 250 4.30 17.19 -5.93
N LEU A 251 4.25 18.51 -6.14
CA LEU A 251 3.45 19.15 -7.17
C LEU A 251 3.97 18.70 -8.54
N ARG A 252 3.40 17.63 -9.10
CA ARG A 252 3.59 17.28 -10.52
C ARG A 252 2.65 18.18 -11.33
N LEU A 253 3.08 19.42 -11.53
CA LEU A 253 2.34 20.43 -12.28
C LEU A 253 2.54 20.16 -13.78
N SER A 254 1.57 19.52 -14.43
CA SER A 254 1.47 19.62 -15.88
C SER A 254 0.90 20.99 -16.24
N ARG A 255 1.34 21.58 -17.36
CA ARG A 255 0.84 22.88 -17.83
C ARG A 255 -0.69 22.89 -17.95
N GLY A 256 -1.27 21.79 -18.45
CA GLY A 256 -2.73 21.64 -18.56
C GLY A 256 -3.44 21.70 -17.20
N HIS A 257 -2.92 21.03 -16.17
CA HIS A 257 -3.54 21.04 -14.85
C HIS A 257 -3.49 22.42 -14.17
N VAL A 258 -2.45 23.20 -14.42
CA VAL A 258 -2.37 24.60 -13.95
C VAL A 258 -3.41 25.47 -14.64
N VAL A 259 -3.51 25.38 -15.97
CA VAL A 259 -4.50 26.16 -16.74
C VAL A 259 -5.91 25.84 -16.30
N GLU A 260 -6.27 24.55 -16.17
CA GLU A 260 -7.59 24.16 -15.69
C GLU A 260 -7.86 24.70 -14.28
N GLY A 261 -6.88 24.66 -13.38
CA GLY A 261 -7.02 25.20 -12.02
C GLY A 261 -7.24 26.72 -12.00
N VAL A 262 -6.53 27.46 -12.86
CA VAL A 262 -6.75 28.91 -13.03
C VAL A 262 -8.14 29.18 -13.60
N CYS A 263 -8.58 28.43 -14.61
CA CYS A 263 -9.93 28.55 -15.16
C CYS A 263 -11.00 28.28 -14.11
N LEU A 264 -10.82 27.27 -13.26
CA LEU A 264 -11.71 26.96 -12.15
C LEU A 264 -11.82 28.14 -11.17
N LEU A 265 -10.68 28.68 -10.71
CA LEU A 265 -10.68 29.80 -9.77
C LEU A 265 -11.26 31.07 -10.40
N ALA A 266 -10.98 31.33 -11.68
CA ALA A 266 -11.55 32.46 -12.41
C ALA A 266 -13.07 32.32 -12.58
N ALA A 267 -13.57 31.13 -12.94
CA ALA A 267 -15.00 30.86 -13.05
C ALA A 267 -15.70 31.01 -11.69
N LEU A 268 -15.10 30.48 -10.61
CA LEU A 268 -15.62 30.64 -9.26
C LEU A 268 -15.64 32.11 -8.83
N ALA A 269 -14.60 32.88 -9.13
CA ALA A 269 -14.55 34.30 -8.84
C ALA A 269 -15.63 35.07 -9.63
N ALA A 270 -15.79 34.78 -10.92
CA ALA A 270 -16.82 35.41 -11.74
C ALA A 270 -18.23 35.10 -11.22
N ILE A 271 -18.54 33.83 -10.95
CA ILE A 271 -19.83 33.42 -10.38
C ILE A 271 -20.04 34.05 -9.00
N GLY A 272 -19.04 34.00 -8.13
CA GLY A 272 -19.11 34.59 -6.79
C GLY A 272 -19.33 36.10 -6.84
N LEU A 273 -18.68 36.83 -7.76
CA LEU A 273 -18.89 38.26 -7.95
C LEU A 273 -20.29 38.57 -8.50
N VAL A 274 -20.87 37.73 -9.36
CA VAL A 274 -22.26 37.89 -9.82
C VAL A 274 -23.23 37.67 -8.66
N VAL A 275 -23.09 36.55 -7.94
CA VAL A 275 -23.99 36.16 -6.85
C VAL A 275 -23.89 37.13 -5.67
N PHE A 276 -22.68 37.44 -5.20
CA PHE A 276 -22.45 38.27 -4.02
C PHE A 276 -22.25 39.76 -4.34
N GLY A 277 -22.07 40.12 -5.61
CA GLY A 277 -22.06 41.50 -6.07
C GLY A 277 -23.45 42.12 -6.25
N GLY A 278 -24.52 41.32 -6.12
CA GLY A 278 -25.91 41.78 -6.17
C GLY A 278 -26.47 41.93 -7.59
N VAL A 279 -25.83 41.32 -8.59
CA VAL A 279 -26.35 41.35 -9.96
C VAL A 279 -27.55 40.41 -10.03
N ALA A 280 -28.70 40.96 -10.44
CA ALA A 280 -29.98 40.29 -10.70
C ALA A 280 -31.00 40.16 -9.55
N GLY A 281 -30.73 40.59 -8.30
CA GLY A 281 -31.73 40.62 -7.22
C GLY A 281 -32.41 39.27 -6.90
N GLN A 282 -31.87 38.17 -7.43
CA GLN A 282 -32.36 36.80 -7.30
C GLN A 282 -31.34 35.98 -6.51
N PRO A 283 -31.77 35.08 -5.61
CA PRO A 283 -30.86 34.28 -4.78
C PRO A 283 -30.21 33.14 -5.59
N LEU A 284 -29.24 33.48 -6.42
CA LEU A 284 -28.49 32.54 -7.29
C LEU A 284 -27.38 31.76 -6.56
N THR A 285 -27.48 31.59 -5.23
CA THR A 285 -26.45 30.97 -4.38
C THR A 285 -26.06 29.56 -4.81
N PHE A 286 -27.00 28.80 -5.40
CA PHE A 286 -26.75 27.44 -5.88
C PHE A 286 -25.79 27.37 -7.07
N LEU A 287 -25.60 28.46 -7.83
CA LEU A 287 -24.62 28.50 -8.93
C LEU A 287 -23.19 28.29 -8.42
N CYS A 288 -22.90 28.64 -7.17
CA CYS A 288 -21.60 28.44 -6.55
C CYS A 288 -21.27 26.95 -6.35
N VAL A 289 -22.26 26.05 -6.34
CA VAL A 289 -22.05 24.61 -6.16
C VAL A 289 -21.38 23.99 -7.40
N LEU A 290 -21.67 24.49 -8.60
CA LEU A 290 -21.14 23.93 -9.85
C LEU A 290 -19.59 23.99 -9.93
N PRO A 291 -18.92 25.14 -9.74
CA PRO A 291 -17.46 25.17 -9.71
C PRO A 291 -16.89 24.37 -8.54
N LEU A 292 -17.58 24.28 -7.38
CA LEU A 292 -17.11 23.45 -6.26
C LEU A 292 -17.17 21.95 -6.57
N LEU A 293 -18.23 21.48 -7.23
CA LEU A 293 -18.31 20.12 -7.75
C LEU A 293 -17.21 19.87 -8.77
N TRP A 294 -16.97 20.81 -9.69
CA TRP A 294 -15.86 20.68 -10.64
C TRP A 294 -14.52 20.55 -9.91
N ALA A 295 -14.27 21.36 -8.88
CA ALA A 295 -13.09 21.24 -8.02
C ALA A 295 -12.97 19.85 -7.37
N ALA A 296 -14.06 19.37 -6.78
CA ALA A 296 -14.13 18.09 -6.08
C ALA A 296 -13.87 16.88 -7.00
N PHE A 297 -14.49 16.86 -8.18
CA PHE A 297 -14.33 15.76 -9.12
C PHE A 297 -12.98 15.77 -9.83
N ARG A 298 -12.45 16.96 -10.17
CA ARG A 298 -11.26 17.07 -11.02
C ARG A 298 -9.95 17.14 -10.25
N PHE A 299 -9.89 17.90 -9.16
CA PHE A 299 -8.63 18.25 -8.47
C PHE A 299 -8.51 17.58 -7.09
N GLY A 300 -9.64 17.40 -6.40
CA GLY A 300 -9.72 16.72 -5.10
C GLY A 300 -9.67 17.67 -3.91
N PRO A 301 -9.53 17.15 -2.67
CA PRO A 301 -9.85 17.89 -1.45
C PRO A 301 -9.08 19.20 -1.26
N ARG A 302 -7.79 19.25 -1.64
CA ARG A 302 -6.93 20.43 -1.43
C ARG A 302 -7.44 21.64 -2.21
N ASP A 303 -7.71 21.44 -3.48
CA ASP A 303 -8.12 22.52 -4.37
C ASP A 303 -9.60 22.87 -4.11
N THR A 304 -10.44 21.89 -3.75
CA THR A 304 -11.81 22.15 -3.23
C THR A 304 -11.80 23.01 -1.97
N ALA A 305 -10.93 22.73 -0.99
CA ALA A 305 -10.80 23.56 0.21
C ALA A 305 -10.37 25.00 -0.14
N THR A 306 -9.47 25.14 -1.12
CA THR A 306 -9.02 26.46 -1.60
C THR A 306 -10.17 27.23 -2.27
N ALA A 307 -10.97 26.54 -3.08
CA ALA A 307 -12.16 27.09 -3.71
C ALA A 307 -13.21 27.51 -2.66
N ILE A 308 -13.45 26.70 -1.63
CA ILE A 308 -14.33 27.06 -0.50
C ILE A 308 -13.84 28.33 0.17
N ALA A 309 -12.55 28.45 0.51
CA ALA A 309 -12.02 29.65 1.16
C ALA A 309 -12.15 30.92 0.29
N LEU A 310 -11.97 30.81 -1.03
CA LEU A 310 -12.21 31.91 -1.96
C LEU A 310 -13.70 32.29 -1.98
N LEU A 311 -14.59 31.31 -2.08
CA LEU A 311 -16.04 31.52 -2.05
C LEU A 311 -16.48 32.17 -0.73
N SER A 312 -15.96 31.69 0.41
CA SER A 312 -16.22 32.27 1.73
C SER A 312 -15.79 33.73 1.78
N THR A 313 -14.63 34.06 1.22
CA THR A 313 -14.13 35.44 1.16
C THR A 313 -15.07 36.34 0.34
N LEU A 314 -15.53 35.88 -0.83
CA LEU A 314 -16.47 36.61 -1.69
C LEU A 314 -17.85 36.78 -1.04
N ALA A 315 -18.34 35.73 -0.38
CA ALA A 315 -19.63 35.75 0.31
C ALA A 315 -19.62 36.74 1.49
N ILE A 316 -18.59 36.70 2.34
CA ILE A 316 -18.43 37.65 3.45
C ILE A 316 -18.32 39.08 2.91
N TRP A 317 -17.49 39.30 1.88
CA TRP A 317 -17.29 40.62 1.28
C TRP A 317 -18.57 41.21 0.70
N GLY A 318 -19.40 40.40 0.01
CA GLY A 318 -20.67 40.84 -0.55
C GLY A 318 -21.66 41.24 0.54
N THR A 319 -21.90 40.34 1.51
CA THR A 319 -22.82 40.59 2.62
C THR A 319 -22.42 41.84 3.40
N MET A 320 -21.13 42.04 3.66
CA MET A 320 -20.60 43.24 4.32
C MET A 320 -20.93 44.56 3.64
N ARG A 321 -20.98 44.55 2.31
CA ARG A 321 -21.25 45.74 1.51
C ARG A 321 -22.75 45.98 1.31
N GLY A 322 -23.59 45.24 2.02
CA GLY A 322 -25.04 45.26 1.81
C GLY A 322 -25.41 44.74 0.42
N ARG A 323 -24.68 43.75 -0.10
CA ARG A 323 -24.93 43.15 -1.42
C ARG A 323 -25.10 41.65 -1.35
N GLY A 324 -25.81 41.13 -2.35
CA GLY A 324 -26.00 39.69 -2.51
C GLY A 324 -27.10 39.12 -1.62
N PRO A 325 -27.25 37.79 -1.63
CA PRO A 325 -28.44 37.08 -1.17
C PRO A 325 -28.69 37.13 0.34
N PHE A 326 -27.70 37.56 1.12
CA PHE A 326 -27.78 37.60 2.58
C PHE A 326 -27.81 39.04 3.13
N ALA A 327 -27.87 40.05 2.27
CA ALA A 327 -27.73 41.45 2.69
C ALA A 327 -29.05 42.13 3.09
N ASP A 328 -30.19 41.67 2.56
CA ASP A 328 -31.49 42.32 2.75
C ASP A 328 -32.15 41.98 4.10
N GLN A 329 -31.49 41.19 4.94
CA GLN A 329 -32.00 40.72 6.23
C GLN A 329 -31.43 41.54 7.38
N PRO A 330 -32.03 41.47 8.58
CA PRO A 330 -31.41 41.99 9.80
C PRO A 330 -29.98 41.41 9.97
N PRO A 331 -29.03 42.15 10.57
CA PRO A 331 -27.64 41.70 10.67
C PRO A 331 -27.46 40.32 11.31
N SER A 332 -28.26 39.99 12.33
CA SER A 332 -28.27 38.69 13.02
C SER A 332 -28.68 37.54 12.09
N GLU A 333 -29.73 37.74 11.31
CA GLU A 333 -30.23 36.75 10.35
C GLU A 333 -29.29 36.62 9.15
N SER A 334 -28.74 37.74 8.67
CA SER A 334 -27.70 37.78 7.63
C SER A 334 -26.47 36.96 8.02
N LEU A 335 -26.01 37.11 9.26
CA LEU A 335 -24.88 36.36 9.81
C LEU A 335 -25.18 34.86 9.85
N LEU A 336 -26.37 34.47 10.34
CA LEU A 336 -26.79 33.08 10.43
C LEU A 336 -26.92 32.42 9.06
N LEU A 337 -27.55 33.09 8.09
CA LEU A 337 -27.70 32.59 6.73
C LEU A 337 -26.34 32.42 6.03
N LEU A 338 -25.44 33.39 6.19
CA LEU A 338 -24.09 33.32 5.67
C LEU A 338 -23.33 32.14 6.31
N GLN A 339 -23.36 31.99 7.63
CA GLN A 339 -22.71 30.88 8.33
C GLN A 339 -23.26 29.51 7.93
N ALA A 340 -24.59 29.39 7.81
CA ALA A 340 -25.25 28.17 7.34
C ALA A 340 -24.81 27.83 5.92
N PHE A 341 -24.79 28.81 5.01
CA PHE A 341 -24.32 28.62 3.63
C PHE A 341 -22.86 28.17 3.59
N LEU A 342 -21.96 28.83 4.33
CA LEU A 342 -20.53 28.48 4.34
C LEU A 342 -20.29 27.10 4.94
N GLY A 343 -20.90 26.80 6.09
CA GLY A 343 -20.77 25.51 6.77
C GLY A 343 -21.29 24.36 5.91
N THR A 344 -22.51 24.48 5.39
CA THR A 344 -23.11 23.43 4.54
C THR A 344 -22.33 23.22 3.24
N THR A 345 -21.93 24.30 2.57
CA THR A 345 -21.14 24.24 1.34
C THR A 345 -19.77 23.63 1.57
N ALA A 346 -19.10 23.98 2.68
CA ALA A 346 -17.80 23.43 3.03
C ALA A 346 -17.87 21.92 3.32
N VAL A 347 -18.81 21.50 4.17
CA VAL A 347 -19.00 20.08 4.53
C VAL A 347 -19.33 19.25 3.29
N THR A 348 -20.33 19.65 2.53
CA THR A 348 -20.78 18.90 1.35
C THR A 348 -19.68 18.80 0.30
N SER A 349 -19.00 19.90 -0.03
CA SER A 349 -17.98 19.92 -1.07
C SER A 349 -16.72 19.14 -0.68
N ILE A 350 -16.25 19.26 0.56
CA ILE A 350 -15.10 18.49 1.05
C ILE A 350 -15.44 17.00 1.13
N LEU A 351 -16.66 16.66 1.56
CA LEU A 351 -17.10 15.26 1.62
C LEU A 351 -17.15 14.63 0.23
N ILE A 352 -17.70 15.33 -0.77
CA ILE A 352 -17.72 14.87 -2.17
C ILE A 352 -16.28 14.73 -2.68
N ALA A 353 -15.41 15.70 -2.42
CA ALA A 353 -14.01 15.63 -2.85
C ALA A 353 -13.26 14.45 -2.22
N ALA A 354 -13.52 14.16 -0.94
CA ALA A 354 -12.96 13.01 -0.24
C ALA A 354 -13.50 11.69 -0.79
N LEU A 355 -14.81 11.58 -1.04
CA LEU A 355 -15.45 10.41 -1.61
C LEU A 355 -14.92 10.09 -3.02
N VAL A 356 -14.86 11.09 -3.90
CA VAL A 356 -14.32 10.92 -5.26
C VAL A 356 -12.83 10.58 -5.21
N SER A 357 -12.06 11.22 -4.34
CA SER A 357 -10.64 10.90 -4.20
C SER A 357 -10.38 9.52 -3.60
N GLU A 358 -11.27 9.01 -2.74
CA GLU A 358 -11.20 7.66 -2.17
C GLU A 358 -11.48 6.63 -3.28
N ARG A 359 -12.61 6.78 -3.98
CA ARG A 359 -12.96 5.92 -5.12
C ARG A 359 -11.87 5.84 -6.19
N LYS A 360 -11.32 6.99 -6.60
CA LYS A 360 -10.21 7.04 -7.59
C LYS A 360 -8.95 6.30 -7.12
N ARG A 361 -8.68 6.27 -5.81
CA ARG A 361 -7.52 5.53 -5.28
C ARG A 361 -7.78 4.04 -5.29
N ASP A 362 -8.98 3.61 -4.91
CA ASP A 362 -9.35 2.20 -4.90
C ASP A 362 -9.34 1.63 -6.32
N GLU A 363 -9.91 2.35 -7.29
CA GLU A 363 -9.85 2.01 -8.72
C GLU A 363 -8.39 1.94 -9.22
N ALA A 364 -7.53 2.89 -8.83
CA ALA A 364 -6.12 2.89 -9.23
C ALA A 364 -5.34 1.71 -8.62
N VAL A 365 -5.63 1.32 -7.38
CA VAL A 365 -5.02 0.15 -6.74
C VAL A 365 -5.47 -1.12 -7.44
N LEU A 366 -6.76 -1.27 -7.75
CA LEU A 366 -7.28 -2.42 -8.50
C LEU A 366 -6.66 -2.50 -9.90
N ALA A 367 -6.59 -1.38 -10.63
CA ALA A 367 -5.94 -1.33 -11.94
C ALA A 367 -4.45 -1.70 -11.86
N TYR A 368 -3.75 -1.24 -10.83
CA TYR A 368 -2.35 -1.60 -10.59
C TYR A 368 -2.19 -3.10 -10.33
N LEU A 369 -3.01 -3.69 -9.45
CA LEU A 369 -2.99 -5.14 -9.19
C LEU A 369 -3.34 -5.96 -10.43
N ALA A 370 -4.34 -5.53 -11.21
CA ALA A 370 -4.69 -6.16 -12.48
C ALA A 370 -3.51 -6.10 -13.47
N SER A 371 -2.79 -4.97 -13.54
CA SER A 371 -1.61 -4.86 -14.40
C SER A 371 -0.47 -5.80 -13.99
N ILE A 372 -0.26 -6.03 -12.69
CA ILE A 372 0.72 -7.01 -12.19
C ILE A 372 0.32 -8.42 -12.65
N VAL A 373 -0.95 -8.80 -12.46
CA VAL A 373 -1.46 -10.12 -12.87
C VAL A 373 -1.35 -10.31 -14.38
N GLU A 374 -1.71 -9.30 -15.16
CA GLU A 374 -1.70 -9.37 -16.63
C GLU A 374 -0.29 -9.44 -17.22
N SER A 375 0.67 -8.73 -16.60
CA SER A 375 2.08 -8.74 -17.01
C SER A 375 2.88 -9.95 -16.53
N SER A 376 2.30 -10.83 -15.70
CA SER A 376 2.97 -12.04 -15.22
C SER A 376 3.27 -13.01 -16.37
N ASP A 377 4.43 -13.64 -16.33
CA ASP A 377 4.80 -14.74 -17.23
C ASP A 377 4.19 -16.07 -16.82
N ASP A 378 4.02 -16.30 -15.52
CA ASP A 378 3.26 -17.45 -15.03
C ASP A 378 1.77 -17.28 -15.42
N ALA A 379 1.16 -18.40 -15.79
CA ALA A 379 -0.26 -18.46 -16.09
C ALA A 379 -1.08 -18.36 -14.82
N ILE A 380 -1.95 -17.37 -14.73
CA ILE A 380 -2.85 -17.14 -13.59
C ILE A 380 -4.28 -17.32 -14.08
N VAL A 381 -4.96 -18.31 -13.53
CA VAL A 381 -6.30 -18.74 -13.94
C VAL A 381 -7.20 -18.87 -12.72
N SER A 382 -8.32 -18.17 -12.69
CA SER A 382 -9.36 -18.43 -11.69
C SER A 382 -10.51 -19.25 -12.27
N LYS A 383 -11.19 -20.01 -11.41
CA LYS A 383 -12.37 -20.81 -11.76
C LYS A 383 -13.38 -20.88 -10.61
N THR A 384 -14.63 -21.20 -10.95
CA THR A 384 -15.67 -21.57 -9.98
C THR A 384 -15.36 -22.92 -9.33
N LEU A 385 -16.13 -23.28 -8.30
CA LEU A 385 -16.06 -24.61 -7.66
C LEU A 385 -16.47 -25.77 -8.59
N ASP A 386 -17.13 -25.47 -9.70
CA ASP A 386 -17.49 -26.43 -10.75
C ASP A 386 -16.42 -26.51 -11.85
N GLY A 387 -15.31 -25.77 -11.69
CA GLY A 387 -14.19 -25.78 -12.62
C GLY A 387 -14.40 -24.90 -13.86
N VAL A 388 -15.41 -24.04 -13.89
CA VAL A 388 -15.63 -23.08 -14.98
C VAL A 388 -14.66 -21.91 -14.84
N VAL A 389 -13.89 -21.61 -15.89
CA VAL A 389 -12.88 -20.54 -15.88
C VAL A 389 -13.55 -19.17 -15.77
N THR A 390 -13.07 -18.34 -14.85
CA THR A 390 -13.59 -16.99 -14.58
C THR A 390 -12.57 -15.87 -14.87
N SER A 391 -11.28 -16.18 -14.90
CA SER A 391 -10.21 -15.22 -15.25
C SER A 391 -9.08 -15.93 -15.97
N TRP A 392 -8.43 -15.20 -16.87
CA TRP A 392 -7.39 -15.71 -17.76
C TRP A 392 -6.40 -14.60 -18.13
N ASN A 393 -5.24 -14.57 -17.46
CA ASN A 393 -4.23 -13.52 -17.70
C ASN A 393 -3.42 -13.73 -18.99
N GLY A 394 -2.62 -12.74 -19.37
CA GLY A 394 -1.70 -12.82 -20.50
C GLY A 394 -0.72 -14.00 -20.45
N GLY A 395 -0.20 -14.35 -19.27
CA GLY A 395 0.65 -15.53 -19.07
C GLY A 395 -0.07 -16.84 -19.46
N ALA A 396 -1.35 -16.99 -19.11
CA ALA A 396 -2.16 -18.15 -19.48
C ALA A 396 -2.43 -18.22 -20.99
N GLN A 397 -2.62 -17.07 -21.64
CA GLN A 397 -2.75 -17.03 -23.10
C GLN A 397 -1.48 -17.52 -23.80
N ARG A 398 -0.31 -17.06 -23.35
CA ARG A 398 0.99 -17.50 -23.89
C ARG A 398 1.26 -18.97 -23.62
N LEU A 399 0.98 -19.43 -22.40
CA LEU A 399 1.26 -20.81 -21.98
C LEU A 399 0.32 -21.83 -22.62
N TYR A 400 -0.98 -21.55 -22.75
CA TYR A 400 -1.96 -22.54 -23.21
C TYR A 400 -2.49 -22.30 -24.63
N GLY A 401 -2.27 -21.11 -25.20
CA GLY A 401 -2.65 -20.77 -26.58
C GLY A 401 -4.11 -20.36 -26.78
N TYR A 402 -4.93 -20.36 -25.72
CA TYR A 402 -6.30 -19.86 -25.74
C TYR A 402 -6.35 -18.38 -25.38
N SER A 403 -7.11 -17.58 -26.13
CA SER A 403 -7.39 -16.20 -25.74
C SER A 403 -8.33 -16.18 -24.52
N ALA A 404 -8.34 -15.08 -23.75
CA ALA A 404 -9.26 -14.93 -22.62
C ALA A 404 -10.74 -15.08 -23.05
N ALA A 405 -11.10 -14.56 -24.24
CA ALA A 405 -12.47 -14.66 -24.77
C ALA A 405 -12.88 -16.11 -25.10
N GLU A 406 -11.93 -16.98 -25.44
CA GLU A 406 -12.19 -18.40 -25.70
C GLU A 406 -12.19 -19.23 -24.42
N ALA A 407 -11.36 -18.86 -23.44
CA ALA A 407 -11.18 -19.64 -22.22
C ALA A 407 -12.21 -19.31 -21.13
N ILE A 408 -12.60 -18.04 -20.96
CA ILE A 408 -13.56 -17.65 -19.92
C ILE A 408 -14.94 -18.24 -20.22
N GLY A 409 -15.56 -18.82 -19.18
CA GLY A 409 -16.83 -19.54 -19.30
C GLY A 409 -16.70 -21.00 -19.74
N GLN A 410 -15.50 -21.45 -20.15
CA GLN A 410 -15.24 -22.85 -20.49
C GLN A 410 -14.78 -23.65 -19.27
N PRO A 411 -14.98 -24.98 -19.26
CA PRO A 411 -14.46 -25.82 -18.20
C PRO A 411 -12.93 -25.94 -18.29
N VAL A 412 -12.24 -25.79 -17.16
CA VAL A 412 -10.77 -25.90 -17.08
C VAL A 412 -10.24 -27.29 -17.48
N SER A 413 -11.11 -28.30 -17.53
CA SER A 413 -10.81 -29.64 -18.03
C SER A 413 -10.32 -29.65 -19.48
N MET A 414 -10.59 -28.60 -20.27
CA MET A 414 -10.05 -28.45 -21.63
C MET A 414 -8.50 -28.47 -21.68
N LEU A 415 -7.84 -28.18 -20.55
CA LEU A 415 -6.38 -28.22 -20.43
C LEU A 415 -5.87 -29.59 -19.95
N VAL A 416 -6.75 -30.49 -19.52
CA VAL A 416 -6.38 -31.77 -18.91
C VAL A 416 -6.33 -32.85 -19.99
N PRO A 417 -5.23 -33.61 -20.10
CA PRO A 417 -5.16 -34.76 -21.00
C PRO A 417 -6.27 -35.80 -20.75
N PRO A 418 -6.81 -36.46 -21.79
CA PRO A 418 -7.90 -37.44 -21.66
C PRO A 418 -7.57 -38.66 -20.79
N ASP A 419 -6.28 -38.99 -20.62
CA ASP A 419 -5.80 -40.11 -19.81
C ASP A 419 -5.76 -39.81 -18.30
N ARG A 420 -6.05 -38.57 -17.88
CA ARG A 420 -5.97 -38.12 -16.46
C ARG A 420 -7.19 -37.32 -15.96
N PRO A 421 -8.44 -37.74 -16.20
CA PRO A 421 -9.63 -36.94 -15.85
C PRO A 421 -9.82 -36.73 -14.34
N ASN A 422 -9.32 -37.65 -13.51
CA ASN A 422 -9.53 -37.62 -12.05
C ASN A 422 -8.66 -36.59 -11.30
N GLU A 423 -7.63 -36.02 -11.95
CA GLU A 423 -6.75 -35.03 -11.32
C GLU A 423 -7.53 -33.79 -10.85
N LEU A 424 -8.41 -33.28 -11.71
CA LEU A 424 -9.23 -32.10 -11.42
C LEU A 424 -10.19 -32.36 -10.25
N LEU A 425 -10.79 -33.55 -10.16
CA LEU A 425 -11.70 -33.93 -9.09
C LEU A 425 -11.00 -33.97 -7.72
N GLN A 426 -9.76 -34.46 -7.67
CA GLN A 426 -8.97 -34.49 -6.44
C GLN A 426 -8.64 -33.08 -5.94
N VAL A 427 -8.22 -32.20 -6.86
CA VAL A 427 -7.92 -30.80 -6.55
C VAL A 427 -9.19 -30.07 -6.06
N LEU A 428 -10.33 -30.23 -6.75
CA LEU A 428 -11.60 -29.62 -6.34
C LEU A 428 -12.08 -30.12 -4.96
N THR A 429 -11.89 -31.41 -4.65
CA THR A 429 -12.29 -31.97 -3.36
C THR A 429 -11.47 -31.37 -2.20
N ARG A 430 -10.16 -31.17 -2.39
CA ARG A 430 -9.29 -30.52 -1.40
C ARG A 430 -9.62 -29.03 -1.25
N LEU A 431 -9.91 -28.35 -2.36
CA LEU A 431 -10.32 -26.94 -2.34
C LEU A 431 -11.64 -26.72 -1.60
N ARG A 432 -12.62 -27.62 -1.73
CA ARG A 432 -13.88 -27.55 -0.97
C ARG A 432 -13.68 -27.64 0.55
N ARG A 433 -12.56 -28.23 0.99
CA ARG A 433 -12.14 -28.27 2.40
C ARG A 433 -11.33 -27.04 2.81
N GLY A 434 -11.08 -26.09 1.90
CA GLY A 434 -10.28 -24.89 2.15
C GLY A 434 -8.78 -25.12 2.16
N GLU A 435 -8.33 -26.28 1.68
CA GLU A 435 -6.91 -26.63 1.61
C GLU A 435 -6.22 -25.89 0.46
N HIS A 436 -5.03 -25.36 0.72
CA HIS A 436 -4.08 -24.97 -0.32
C HIS A 436 -3.46 -26.24 -0.91
N VAL A 437 -3.40 -26.31 -2.24
CA VAL A 437 -2.76 -27.42 -2.94
C VAL A 437 -1.34 -26.98 -3.28
N GLU A 438 -0.38 -27.58 -2.57
CA GLU A 438 1.05 -27.40 -2.79
C GLU A 438 1.44 -27.60 -4.27
N PRO A 439 2.51 -26.93 -4.75
CA PRO A 439 2.98 -27.07 -6.12
C PRO A 439 3.18 -28.54 -6.50
N TYR A 440 2.58 -28.96 -7.62
CA TYR A 440 2.76 -30.29 -8.17
C TYR A 440 2.96 -30.22 -9.68
N GLU A 441 3.79 -31.11 -10.21
CA GLU A 441 4.08 -31.17 -11.64
C GLU A 441 3.06 -32.06 -12.36
N THR A 442 2.53 -31.56 -13.47
CA THR A 442 1.60 -32.30 -14.33
C THR A 442 1.76 -31.89 -15.79
N VAL A 443 1.04 -32.59 -16.67
CA VAL A 443 0.99 -32.30 -18.11
C VAL A 443 -0.33 -31.61 -18.43
N ARG A 444 -0.27 -30.57 -19.27
CA ARG A 444 -1.45 -29.91 -19.83
C ARG A 444 -1.44 -29.94 -21.35
N VAL A 445 -2.63 -29.87 -21.93
CA VAL A 445 -2.84 -29.80 -23.38
C VAL A 445 -3.05 -28.34 -23.79
N ARG A 446 -2.28 -27.88 -24.76
CA ARG A 446 -2.45 -26.57 -25.42
C ARG A 446 -3.56 -26.61 -26.46
N LYS A 447 -4.01 -25.44 -26.92
CA LYS A 447 -4.99 -25.31 -28.03
C LYS A 447 -4.58 -26.05 -29.30
N ASP A 448 -3.28 -26.11 -29.60
CA ASP A 448 -2.72 -26.80 -30.77
C ASP A 448 -2.55 -28.31 -30.55
N GLY A 449 -2.99 -28.85 -29.41
CA GLY A 449 -2.87 -30.25 -29.04
C GLY A 449 -1.50 -30.65 -28.45
N ARG A 450 -0.52 -29.74 -28.39
CA ARG A 450 0.79 -30.04 -27.80
C ARG A 450 0.70 -30.20 -26.29
N LEU A 451 1.50 -31.13 -25.77
CA LEU A 451 1.66 -31.35 -24.35
C LEU A 451 2.73 -30.40 -23.78
N VAL A 452 2.43 -29.80 -22.64
CA VAL A 452 3.36 -28.96 -21.87
C VAL A 452 3.49 -29.45 -20.45
N GLN A 453 4.73 -29.43 -19.94
CA GLN A 453 5.02 -29.74 -18.55
C GLN A 453 4.82 -28.47 -17.74
N VAL A 454 3.95 -28.55 -16.72
CA VAL A 454 3.63 -27.40 -15.88
C VAL A 454 3.73 -27.77 -14.41
N SER A 455 4.25 -26.84 -13.61
CA SER A 455 4.10 -26.87 -12.16
C SER A 455 2.88 -26.04 -11.79
N VAL A 456 1.91 -26.66 -11.10
CA VAL A 456 0.62 -26.05 -10.79
C VAL A 456 0.47 -25.92 -9.28
N THR A 457 0.13 -24.71 -8.84
CA THR A 457 -0.29 -24.43 -7.46
C THR A 457 -1.73 -23.97 -7.47
N VAL A 458 -2.56 -24.43 -6.53
CA VAL A 458 -3.97 -24.08 -6.50
C VAL A 458 -4.39 -23.59 -5.11
N SER A 459 -4.97 -22.40 -5.05
CA SER A 459 -5.42 -21.74 -3.82
C SER A 459 -6.92 -21.48 -3.84
N PRO A 460 -7.63 -21.65 -2.72
CA PRO A 460 -9.05 -21.31 -2.63
C PRO A 460 -9.25 -19.80 -2.69
N LEU A 461 -10.26 -19.36 -3.43
CA LEU A 461 -10.75 -17.98 -3.43
C LEU A 461 -11.91 -17.87 -2.45
N ARG A 462 -11.86 -16.87 -1.56
CA ARG A 462 -12.87 -16.64 -0.53
C ARG A 462 -13.60 -15.33 -0.75
N ASP A 463 -14.88 -15.29 -0.40
CA ASP A 463 -15.66 -14.06 -0.33
C ASP A 463 -15.40 -13.29 0.99
N ALA A 464 -16.10 -12.17 1.15
CA ALA A 464 -16.02 -11.32 2.35
C ALA A 464 -16.50 -12.03 3.64
N LEU A 465 -17.33 -13.07 3.53
CA LEU A 465 -17.82 -13.87 4.66
C LEU A 465 -16.89 -15.05 4.97
N GLY A 466 -15.82 -15.23 4.19
CA GLY A 466 -14.84 -16.31 4.32
C GLY A 466 -15.24 -17.61 3.63
N ALA A 467 -16.39 -17.64 2.95
CA ALA A 467 -16.87 -18.80 2.20
C ALA A 467 -16.05 -18.97 0.92
N ILE A 468 -15.78 -20.22 0.54
CA ILE A 468 -14.98 -20.53 -0.64
C ILE A 468 -15.89 -20.43 -1.86
N ILE A 469 -15.57 -19.51 -2.77
CA ILE A 469 -16.36 -19.23 -3.98
C ILE A 469 -15.72 -19.79 -5.26
N GLY A 470 -14.48 -20.27 -5.18
CA GLY A 470 -13.77 -20.80 -6.32
C GLY A 470 -12.30 -21.07 -6.00
N ALA A 471 -11.47 -21.09 -7.04
CA ALA A 471 -10.03 -21.31 -6.90
C ALA A 471 -9.22 -20.52 -7.91
N SER A 472 -8.04 -20.07 -7.47
CA SER A 472 -7.00 -19.52 -8.32
C SER A 472 -5.91 -20.57 -8.52
N ALA A 473 -5.49 -20.78 -9.76
CA ALA A 473 -4.35 -21.62 -10.10
C ALA A 473 -3.26 -20.78 -10.75
N ILE A 474 -2.03 -21.05 -10.34
CA ILE A 474 -0.82 -20.53 -10.96
C ILE A 474 -0.15 -21.72 -11.65
N GLY A 475 0.07 -21.62 -12.96
CA GLY A 475 0.76 -22.61 -13.77
C GLY A 475 2.06 -22.03 -14.31
N ARG A 476 3.19 -22.65 -13.97
CA ARG A 476 4.51 -22.31 -14.51
C ARG A 476 4.93 -23.35 -15.55
N ASP A 477 5.39 -22.90 -16.71
CA ASP A 477 6.02 -23.78 -17.69
C ASP A 477 7.38 -24.25 -17.16
N VAL A 478 7.54 -25.57 -17.02
CA VAL A 478 8.80 -26.20 -16.59
C VAL A 478 9.37 -27.09 -17.70
N THR A 479 8.88 -26.94 -18.94
CA THR A 479 9.27 -27.80 -20.06
C THR A 479 10.76 -27.70 -20.37
N GLU A 480 11.33 -26.50 -20.42
CA GLU A 480 12.77 -26.32 -20.67
C GLU A 480 13.62 -26.82 -19.50
N GLU A 481 13.20 -26.55 -18.27
CA GLU A 481 13.87 -27.03 -17.06
C GLU A 481 13.95 -28.56 -17.04
N LYS A 482 12.83 -29.25 -17.36
CA LYS A 482 12.80 -30.71 -17.43
C LYS A 482 13.65 -31.26 -18.58
N ARG A 483 13.71 -30.58 -19.72
CA ARG A 483 14.59 -30.98 -20.84
C ARG A 483 16.06 -30.82 -20.46
N ALA A 484 16.42 -29.73 -19.80
CA ALA A 484 17.78 -29.50 -19.32
C ALA A 484 18.18 -30.49 -18.23
N GLU A 485 17.28 -30.79 -17.29
CA GLU A 485 17.49 -31.80 -16.24
C GLU A 485 17.69 -33.19 -16.84
N ALA A 486 16.87 -33.58 -17.84
CA ALA A 486 17.01 -34.84 -18.54
C ALA A 486 18.33 -34.93 -19.31
N ALA A 487 18.69 -33.89 -20.08
CA ALA A 487 19.94 -33.84 -20.83
C ALA A 487 21.18 -33.87 -19.91
N LEU A 488 21.13 -33.18 -18.76
CA LEU A 488 22.18 -33.22 -17.77
C LEU A 488 22.31 -34.60 -17.14
N ARG A 489 21.19 -35.25 -16.78
CA ARG A 489 21.19 -36.63 -16.28
C ARG A 489 21.83 -37.58 -17.29
N GLU A 490 21.46 -37.48 -18.55
CA GLU A 490 22.03 -38.29 -19.63
C GLU A 490 23.54 -38.03 -19.80
N ALA A 491 23.96 -36.77 -19.85
CA ALA A 491 25.37 -36.40 -19.95
C ALA A 491 26.20 -36.88 -18.73
N THR A 492 25.62 -36.81 -17.53
CA THR A 492 26.27 -37.25 -16.29
C THR A 492 26.42 -38.78 -16.29
N ALA A 493 25.38 -39.51 -16.72
CA ALA A 493 25.43 -40.95 -16.90
C ALA A 493 26.53 -41.34 -17.92
N LEU A 494 26.56 -40.68 -19.08
CA LEU A 494 27.59 -40.92 -20.11
C LEU A 494 29.00 -40.63 -19.60
N ARG A 495 29.19 -39.54 -18.84
CA ARG A 495 30.50 -39.18 -18.25
C ARG A 495 30.95 -40.18 -17.20
N SER A 496 30.03 -40.71 -16.38
CA SER A 496 30.32 -41.78 -15.42
C SER A 496 30.87 -43.01 -16.15
N VAL A 497 30.16 -43.49 -17.17
CA VAL A 497 30.57 -44.64 -17.99
C VAL A 497 31.93 -44.39 -18.67
N ALA A 498 32.14 -43.21 -19.26
CA ALA A 498 33.40 -42.86 -19.91
C ALA A 498 34.58 -42.84 -18.92
N SER A 499 34.38 -42.34 -17.69
CA SER A 499 35.43 -42.31 -16.66
C SER A 499 35.85 -43.72 -16.21
N LEU A 500 34.88 -44.64 -16.08
CA LEU A 500 35.15 -46.05 -15.78
C LEU A 500 35.92 -46.73 -16.91
N ALA A 501 35.58 -46.43 -18.17
CA ALA A 501 36.28 -46.97 -19.33
C ALA A 501 37.75 -46.54 -19.40
N VAL A 502 38.06 -45.27 -19.08
CA VAL A 502 39.44 -44.76 -19.03
C VAL A 502 40.25 -45.44 -17.93
N ALA A 503 39.68 -45.60 -16.74
CA ALA A 503 40.33 -46.33 -15.65
C ALA A 503 40.61 -47.79 -16.02
N ALA A 504 39.64 -48.48 -16.63
CA ALA A 504 39.78 -49.84 -17.13
C ALA A 504 40.91 -49.98 -18.17
N ALA A 505 40.96 -49.05 -19.13
CA ALA A 505 42.00 -49.04 -20.16
C ALA A 505 43.39 -48.90 -19.54
N HIS A 506 43.54 -48.05 -18.51
CA HIS A 506 44.82 -47.88 -17.84
C HIS A 506 45.26 -49.14 -17.07
N GLU A 507 44.33 -49.79 -16.38
CA GLU A 507 44.58 -51.05 -15.66
C GLU A 507 44.89 -52.23 -16.60
N ILE A 508 44.33 -52.24 -17.82
CA ILE A 508 44.60 -53.25 -18.85
C ILE A 508 45.93 -52.99 -19.57
N ASN A 509 46.26 -51.73 -19.87
CA ASN A 509 47.49 -51.36 -20.57
C ASN A 509 48.76 -51.69 -19.78
N ASN A 510 48.71 -51.62 -18.44
CA ASN A 510 49.84 -51.96 -17.57
C ASN A 510 50.34 -53.42 -17.78
N PRO A 511 49.52 -54.47 -17.57
CA PRO A 511 49.92 -55.85 -17.85
C PRO A 511 50.15 -56.10 -19.35
N LEU A 512 49.44 -55.44 -20.27
CA LEU A 512 49.71 -55.53 -21.72
C LEU A 512 51.13 -55.09 -22.09
N THR A 513 51.64 -54.06 -21.42
CA THR A 513 53.02 -53.57 -21.61
C THR A 513 54.02 -54.65 -21.16
N VAL A 514 53.74 -55.35 -20.05
CA VAL A 514 54.55 -56.48 -19.58
C VAL A 514 54.54 -57.62 -20.61
N VAL A 515 53.35 -58.03 -21.08
CA VAL A 515 53.23 -59.09 -22.09
C VAL A 515 54.00 -58.71 -23.37
N SER A 516 53.83 -57.48 -23.86
CA SER A 516 54.50 -57.01 -25.07
C SER A 516 56.02 -56.94 -24.90
N GLY A 517 56.50 -56.47 -23.75
CA GLY A 517 57.93 -56.43 -23.43
C GLY A 517 58.55 -57.82 -23.37
N GLU A 518 57.89 -58.78 -22.72
CA GLU A 518 58.36 -60.16 -22.63
C GLU A 518 58.35 -60.86 -23.99
N VAL A 519 57.32 -60.65 -24.81
CA VAL A 519 57.27 -61.17 -26.19
C VAL A 519 58.43 -60.64 -27.05
N GLN A 520 58.74 -59.34 -26.96
CA GLN A 520 59.87 -58.75 -27.69
C GLN A 520 61.23 -59.30 -27.22
N LEU A 521 61.38 -59.55 -25.92
CA LEU A 521 62.61 -60.12 -25.37
C LEU A 521 62.77 -61.60 -25.74
N LEU A 522 61.68 -62.39 -25.70
CA LEU A 522 61.65 -63.77 -26.19
C LEU A 522 62.00 -63.86 -27.68
N ALA A 523 61.52 -62.90 -28.49
CA ALA A 523 61.85 -62.82 -29.92
C ALA A 523 63.34 -62.52 -30.18
N ARG A 524 64.05 -61.88 -29.25
CA ARG A 524 65.49 -61.57 -29.36
C ARG A 524 66.40 -62.70 -28.86
N GLU A 525 66.00 -63.44 -27.82
CA GLU A 525 66.82 -64.49 -27.19
C GLU A 525 66.70 -65.85 -27.91
N GLY A 526 65.64 -66.11 -28.67
CA GLY A 526 65.40 -67.40 -29.34
C GLY A 526 64.92 -68.50 -28.39
N ARG A 527 64.45 -69.64 -28.95
CA ARG A 527 63.93 -70.77 -28.16
C ARG A 527 65.04 -71.41 -27.31
N GLY A 528 64.84 -71.45 -25.98
CA GLY A 528 65.72 -72.15 -25.04
C GLY A 528 66.66 -71.28 -24.19
N GLY A 529 66.49 -69.95 -24.17
CA GLY A 529 67.22 -69.07 -23.25
C GLY A 529 66.95 -69.38 -21.77
N ALA A 530 67.93 -69.16 -20.88
CA ALA A 530 67.90 -69.58 -19.46
C ALA A 530 66.72 -69.04 -18.62
N ARG A 531 65.94 -68.08 -19.13
CA ARG A 531 64.75 -67.50 -18.48
C ARG A 531 63.44 -67.78 -19.22
N TRP A 532 63.41 -68.71 -20.18
CA TRP A 532 62.24 -68.95 -21.04
C TRP A 532 60.94 -69.19 -20.25
N ASP A 533 61.01 -70.07 -19.25
CA ASP A 533 59.86 -70.43 -18.41
C ASP A 533 59.42 -69.27 -17.51
N GLU A 534 60.36 -68.46 -17.02
CA GLU A 534 60.10 -67.30 -16.18
C GLU A 534 59.34 -66.21 -16.95
N ARG A 535 59.71 -65.97 -18.22
CA ARG A 535 59.06 -65.00 -19.10
C ARG A 535 57.65 -65.46 -19.52
N ILE A 536 57.49 -66.75 -19.83
CA ILE A 536 56.18 -67.36 -20.14
C ILE A 536 55.25 -67.23 -18.93
N ALA A 537 55.74 -67.52 -17.72
CA ALA A 537 54.97 -67.39 -16.49
C ALA A 537 54.54 -65.94 -16.23
N ALA A 538 55.43 -64.96 -16.42
CA ALA A 538 55.13 -63.55 -16.27
C ALA A 538 54.06 -63.06 -17.27
N MET A 539 54.11 -63.53 -18.52
CA MET A 539 53.08 -63.25 -19.53
C MET A 539 51.72 -63.87 -19.14
N ALA A 540 51.70 -65.11 -18.67
CA ALA A 540 50.47 -65.78 -18.26
C ALA A 540 49.81 -65.07 -17.07
N GLU A 541 50.59 -64.63 -16.08
CA GLU A 541 50.10 -63.88 -14.93
C GLU A 541 49.57 -62.49 -15.33
N ALA A 542 50.23 -61.83 -16.27
CA ALA A 542 49.75 -60.55 -16.82
C ALA A 542 48.44 -60.71 -17.63
N LEU A 543 48.30 -61.78 -18.41
CA LEU A 543 47.06 -62.12 -19.12
C LEU A 543 45.90 -62.42 -18.16
N GLU A 544 46.16 -63.12 -17.06
CA GLU A 544 45.11 -63.39 -16.06
C GLU A 544 44.66 -62.09 -15.36
N ARG A 545 45.60 -61.19 -15.04
CA ARG A 545 45.28 -59.83 -14.55
C ARG A 545 44.39 -59.05 -15.51
N ILE A 546 44.64 -59.11 -16.83
CA ILE A 546 43.77 -58.48 -17.84
C ILE A 546 42.37 -59.10 -17.81
N ARG A 547 42.29 -60.43 -17.73
CA ARG A 547 41.03 -61.18 -17.71
C ARG A 547 40.15 -60.80 -16.51
N GLU A 548 40.75 -60.62 -15.34
CA GLU A 548 40.06 -60.16 -14.13
C GLU A 548 39.53 -58.71 -14.23
N VAL A 549 40.29 -57.80 -14.85
CA VAL A 549 39.86 -56.41 -15.04
C VAL A 549 38.67 -56.34 -16.02
N VAL A 550 38.75 -57.07 -17.14
CA VAL A 550 37.65 -57.15 -18.12
C VAL A 550 36.39 -57.78 -17.52
N ALA A 551 36.54 -58.85 -16.72
CA ALA A 551 35.41 -59.49 -16.04
C ALA A 551 34.73 -58.56 -15.03
N ARG A 552 35.50 -57.75 -14.29
CA ARG A 552 34.96 -56.71 -13.38
C ARG A 552 34.18 -55.64 -14.13
N MET A 553 34.73 -55.09 -15.22
CA MET A 553 34.04 -54.03 -15.97
C MET A 553 32.74 -54.49 -16.63
N THR A 554 32.71 -55.70 -17.17
CA THR A 554 31.50 -56.27 -17.79
C THR A 554 30.37 -56.46 -16.78
N ARG A 555 30.70 -56.73 -15.50
CA ARG A 555 29.74 -56.87 -14.40
C ARG A 555 29.16 -55.52 -13.97
N ILE A 556 29.97 -54.45 -13.98
CA ILE A 556 29.54 -53.08 -13.64
C ILE A 556 28.58 -52.52 -14.69
N THR A 557 28.89 -52.66 -15.99
CA THR A 557 28.01 -52.20 -17.07
C THR A 557 26.67 -52.93 -17.13
N ARG A 558 26.60 -54.18 -16.65
CA ARG A 558 25.33 -54.92 -16.52
C ARG A 558 24.48 -54.47 -15.34
N LEU A 559 25.07 -53.97 -14.26
CA LEU A 559 24.33 -53.49 -13.10
C LEU A 559 23.67 -52.13 -13.37
N GLU A 560 24.32 -51.23 -14.10
CA GLU A 560 23.73 -49.93 -14.49
C GLU A 560 22.59 -50.05 -15.53
N GLN A 561 22.52 -51.14 -16.31
CA GLN A 561 21.41 -51.40 -17.24
C GLN A 561 20.16 -52.03 -16.59
N VAL A 562 20.28 -52.59 -15.38
CA VAL A 562 19.18 -53.35 -14.73
C VAL A 562 18.33 -52.48 -13.80
N GLU A 563 18.63 -51.18 -13.67
CA GLU A 563 17.83 -50.25 -12.86
C GLU A 563 16.96 -49.20 -13.62
N PRO A 564 16.20 -49.53 -14.70
CA PRO A 564 15.27 -48.54 -15.27
C PRO A 564 13.92 -48.36 -14.55
N LEU A 565 13.57 -49.12 -13.49
CA LEU A 565 12.14 -49.26 -13.10
C LEU A 565 11.80 -49.15 -11.60
N LYS A 566 12.66 -48.61 -10.74
CA LYS A 566 12.33 -48.42 -9.31
C LYS A 566 12.54 -47.00 -8.81
N HIS A 567 11.89 -46.02 -9.43
CA HIS A 567 11.58 -44.74 -8.76
C HIS A 567 10.16 -44.30 -9.14
N MET A 568 9.17 -45.14 -8.78
CA MET A 568 7.87 -44.61 -8.41
C MET A 568 7.95 -44.23 -6.93
N PRO A 569 7.60 -42.99 -6.53
CA PRO A 569 7.36 -42.72 -5.12
C PRO A 569 6.29 -43.69 -4.60
N GLU A 570 6.47 -44.18 -3.38
CA GLU A 570 5.71 -45.26 -2.73
C GLU A 570 4.20 -44.97 -2.52
N MET A 571 3.67 -43.90 -3.11
CA MET A 571 2.26 -43.46 -3.02
C MET A 571 1.36 -43.94 -4.18
N LEU A 572 1.87 -44.69 -5.16
CA LEU A 572 1.09 -45.10 -6.36
C LEU A 572 1.22 -46.58 -6.75
N ASP A 573 1.62 -47.47 -5.85
CA ASP A 573 1.60 -48.92 -6.12
C ASP A 573 0.17 -49.50 -6.00
N LEU A 574 -0.62 -49.36 -7.06
CA LEU A 574 -1.99 -49.88 -7.16
C LEU A 574 -2.07 -51.43 -7.28
N LYS A 575 -0.94 -52.16 -7.24
CA LYS A 575 -0.95 -53.63 -7.23
C LYS A 575 -1.00 -54.26 -5.84
N LYS A 576 -0.85 -53.48 -4.76
CA LYS A 576 -1.00 -53.96 -3.38
C LYS A 576 -2.40 -53.84 -2.79
N SER A 577 -3.37 -53.33 -3.55
CA SER A 577 -4.76 -53.12 -3.08
C SER A 577 -5.74 -54.22 -3.50
N SER A 578 -5.32 -55.29 -4.19
CA SER A 578 -6.25 -56.32 -4.69
C SER A 578 -5.93 -57.74 -4.26
N SER A 579 -5.31 -57.94 -3.09
CA SER A 579 -5.17 -59.28 -2.52
C SER A 579 -5.20 -59.24 -1.00
N ASP A 580 -6.40 -59.18 -0.44
CA ASP A 580 -6.76 -60.09 0.65
C ASP A 580 -8.29 -60.34 0.66
N PRO A 581 -8.75 -61.56 0.34
CA PRO A 581 -10.07 -62.06 0.73
C PRO A 581 -9.99 -62.66 2.14
N ASP A 582 -11.04 -62.46 2.94
CA ASP A 582 -11.23 -62.95 4.33
C ASP A 582 -10.54 -62.18 5.46
N ARG A 583 -11.21 -61.11 5.93
CA ARG A 583 -11.51 -60.89 7.36
C ARG A 583 -12.54 -59.79 7.59
#